data_AF-A0AA48R2Q7-F1
#
_entry.id   AF-A0AA48R2Q7-F1
#
_cell.length_a   1.000
_cell.length_b   1.000
_cell.length_c   1.000
_cell.angle_alpha   90.00
_cell.angle_beta   90.00
_cell.angle_gamma   90.00
#
_symmetry.space_group_name_H-M   'P 1'
#
loop_
_entity.id
_entity.type
_entity.pdbx_description
1 polymer ?
#
loop_
_entity_poly.entity_id
_entity_poly.type
_entity_poly.pdbx_seq_one_letter_code
_entity_poly.pdbx_strand_id
1 'polypeptide(L)'
;MGRAIAIFNQKGGVGKTTTIINLAAALAESKKRILIIDMDPQANSTSGLGIDQNIVTDSIYDVLIHETSAKEAVLHTETKYLDLLPSSMDLAGAEIELVFQEQWEHRLKKAIEPLKTEYDYIFIDCPPSLGVLTINALVAVESFLIPIQCEYYALEGVGHLMKTYKLIKKSMNPNLKIEGVVLNMYDRRNNLSIQVKDEVVRYFKDRVFQVVIPRNIRLAEAPSYGKSVIEYDPSSKGARAYRNLGKEFLRRERR
;
A
#
# COMPACT_ATOMS: atom_id res chain seq x y z
N MET A 1 6.62 12.16 14.81
CA MET A 1 5.33 11.82 14.18
C MET A 1 5.57 10.68 13.22
N GLY A 2 4.61 9.76 13.12
CA GLY A 2 4.60 8.64 12.19
C GLY A 2 4.57 9.08 10.74
N ARG A 3 5.03 8.21 9.86
CA ARG A 3 5.13 8.45 8.41
C ARG A 3 3.97 7.79 7.67
N ALA A 4 3.32 8.54 6.80
CA ALA A 4 2.30 8.04 5.90
C ALA A 4 2.90 7.69 4.53
N ILE A 5 2.63 6.47 4.04
CA ILE A 5 3.24 5.92 2.83
C ILE A 5 2.17 5.21 1.99
N ALA A 6 1.95 5.66 0.77
CA ALA A 6 1.03 4.98 -0.14
C ALA A 6 1.70 3.81 -0.85
N ILE A 7 0.97 2.74 -1.15
CA ILE A 7 1.40 1.68 -2.06
C ILE A 7 0.64 1.90 -3.36
N PHE A 8 1.33 2.36 -4.40
CA PHE A 8 0.67 2.84 -5.61
C PHE A 8 1.28 2.30 -6.90
N ASN A 9 0.38 1.83 -7.77
CA ASN A 9 0.62 1.51 -9.17
C ASN A 9 -0.73 1.43 -9.90
N GLN A 10 -0.85 2.08 -11.06
CA GLN A 10 -2.04 2.10 -11.90
C GLN A 10 -2.37 0.75 -12.54
N LYS A 11 -1.45 -0.21 -12.52
CA LYS A 11 -1.76 -1.56 -13.01
C LYS A 11 -2.39 -2.39 -11.89
N GLY A 12 -3.51 -3.05 -12.21
CA GLY A 12 -4.10 -4.09 -11.37
C GLY A 12 -3.17 -5.32 -11.26
N GLY A 13 -3.27 -6.07 -10.16
CA GLY A 13 -2.56 -7.35 -10.03
C GLY A 13 -1.04 -7.30 -9.84
N VAL A 14 -0.42 -6.12 -9.67
CA VAL A 14 1.04 -6.00 -9.45
C VAL A 14 1.49 -6.33 -8.02
N GLY A 15 0.55 -6.70 -7.15
CA GLY A 15 0.80 -7.04 -5.75
C GLY A 15 0.82 -5.85 -4.79
N LYS A 16 -0.02 -4.81 -4.99
CA LYS A 16 -0.16 -3.68 -4.05
C LYS A 16 -0.61 -4.14 -2.67
N THR A 17 -1.82 -4.70 -2.58
CA THR A 17 -2.39 -5.30 -1.38
C THR A 17 -1.51 -6.42 -0.79
N THR A 18 -0.91 -7.26 -1.65
CA THR A 18 0.04 -8.27 -1.16
C THR A 18 1.26 -7.63 -0.52
N THR A 19 1.78 -6.53 -1.08
CA THR A 19 2.95 -5.84 -0.54
C THR A 19 2.62 -5.17 0.78
N ILE A 20 1.50 -4.44 0.86
CA ILE A 20 1.14 -3.68 2.07
C ILE A 20 0.92 -4.59 3.27
N ILE A 21 0.10 -5.65 3.14
CA ILE A 21 -0.19 -6.61 4.22
C ILE A 21 1.12 -7.23 4.74
N ASN A 22 1.93 -7.76 3.83
CA ASN A 22 3.10 -8.55 4.22
C ASN A 22 4.29 -7.70 4.67
N LEU A 23 4.44 -6.49 4.12
CA LEU A 23 5.43 -5.53 4.63
C LEU A 23 5.02 -5.03 6.02
N ALA A 24 3.74 -4.71 6.23
CA ALA A 24 3.24 -4.29 7.53
C ALA A 24 3.44 -5.37 8.60
N ALA A 25 3.08 -6.63 8.30
CA ALA A 25 3.35 -7.76 9.18
C ALA A 25 4.85 -7.94 9.50
N ALA A 26 5.73 -7.76 8.51
CA ALA A 26 7.18 -7.83 8.73
C ALA A 26 7.70 -6.70 9.64
N LEU A 27 7.14 -5.49 9.53
CA LEU A 27 7.48 -4.37 10.39
C LEU A 27 6.90 -4.51 11.80
N ALA A 28 5.72 -5.10 11.92
CA ALA A 28 5.07 -5.44 13.18
C ALA A 28 5.88 -6.48 13.99
N GLU A 29 6.52 -7.47 13.34
CA GLU A 29 7.50 -8.37 14.01
C GLU A 29 8.66 -7.58 14.66
N SER A 30 8.99 -6.40 14.12
CA SER A 30 9.99 -5.46 14.67
C SER A 30 9.39 -4.48 15.70
N LYS A 31 8.18 -4.75 16.20
CA LYS A 31 7.42 -3.94 17.17
C LYS A 31 7.14 -2.51 16.72
N LYS A 32 7.07 -2.28 15.41
CA LYS A 32 6.59 -1.01 14.86
C LYS A 32 5.07 -1.00 14.90
N ARG A 33 4.49 0.10 15.36
CA ARG A 33 3.03 0.32 15.34
C ARG A 33 2.64 0.72 13.92
N ILE A 34 1.85 -0.11 13.27
CA ILE A 34 1.47 0.05 11.87
C ILE A 34 -0.05 0.22 11.78
N LEU A 35 -0.49 1.18 10.99
CA LEU A 35 -1.87 1.29 10.52
C LEU A 35 -1.88 1.02 9.02
N ILE A 36 -2.74 0.12 8.55
CA ILE A 36 -3.12 0.04 7.14
C ILE A 36 -4.43 0.81 6.96
N ILE A 37 -4.52 1.61 5.90
CA ILE A 37 -5.76 2.21 5.44
C ILE A 37 -6.07 1.60 4.08
N ASP A 38 -7.17 0.86 3.99
CA ASP A 38 -7.64 0.30 2.73
C ASP A 38 -8.42 1.38 1.98
N MET A 39 -7.88 1.90 0.88
CA MET A 39 -8.54 2.93 0.04
C MET A 39 -9.07 2.33 -1.27
N ASP A 40 -9.13 1.00 -1.39
CA ASP A 40 -9.68 0.31 -2.56
C ASP A 40 -11.12 -0.14 -2.25
N PRO A 41 -12.14 0.24 -3.06
CA PRO A 41 -13.51 -0.26 -2.88
C PRO A 41 -13.65 -1.78 -2.96
N GLN A 42 -12.65 -2.50 -3.48
CA GLN A 42 -12.61 -3.96 -3.44
C GLN A 42 -12.24 -4.54 -2.06
N ALA A 43 -11.82 -3.70 -1.11
CA ALA A 43 -11.54 -4.05 0.28
C ALA A 43 -10.62 -5.29 0.45
N ASN A 44 -9.62 -5.42 -0.44
CA ASN A 44 -8.71 -6.57 -0.46
C ASN A 44 -7.77 -6.57 0.74
N SER A 45 -7.41 -5.40 1.28
CA SER A 45 -6.59 -5.35 2.50
C SER A 45 -7.42 -5.73 3.72
N THR A 46 -8.69 -5.31 3.73
CA THR A 46 -9.67 -5.62 4.79
C THR A 46 -9.92 -7.11 4.91
N SER A 47 -10.38 -7.73 3.83
CA SER A 47 -10.62 -9.18 3.79
C SER A 47 -9.33 -10.00 3.94
N GLY A 48 -8.21 -9.53 3.36
CA GLY A 48 -6.92 -10.18 3.45
C GLY A 48 -6.32 -10.25 4.87
N LEU A 49 -6.81 -9.42 5.79
CA LEU A 49 -6.47 -9.42 7.22
C LEU A 49 -7.54 -10.08 8.10
N GLY A 50 -8.49 -10.78 7.48
CA GLY A 50 -9.49 -11.60 8.18
C GLY A 50 -10.71 -10.83 8.70
N ILE A 51 -10.87 -9.55 8.30
CA ILE A 51 -12.03 -8.75 8.66
C ILE A 51 -13.09 -8.89 7.55
N ASP A 52 -14.30 -9.32 7.93
CA ASP A 52 -15.43 -9.39 7.01
C ASP A 52 -15.99 -7.99 6.76
N GLN A 53 -15.93 -7.55 5.50
CA GLN A 53 -16.42 -6.24 5.06
C GLN A 53 -17.92 -6.04 5.33
N ASN A 54 -18.72 -7.11 5.46
CA ASN A 54 -20.16 -7.01 5.68
C ASN A 54 -20.54 -6.62 7.12
N ILE A 55 -19.60 -6.73 8.06
CA ILE A 55 -19.80 -6.37 9.48
C ILE A 55 -19.08 -5.09 9.87
N VAL A 56 -18.38 -4.45 8.93
CA VAL A 56 -17.74 -3.14 9.13
C VAL A 56 -18.84 -2.09 9.22
N THR A 57 -18.96 -1.43 10.39
CA THR A 57 -19.93 -0.35 10.61
C THR A 57 -19.39 1.00 10.18
N ASP A 58 -18.13 1.28 10.50
CA ASP A 58 -17.43 2.52 10.18
C ASP A 58 -16.20 2.18 9.34
N SER A 59 -16.18 2.67 8.11
CA SER A 59 -15.14 2.43 7.13
C SER A 59 -14.46 3.74 6.72
N ILE A 60 -13.45 3.62 5.86
CA ILE A 60 -12.83 4.79 5.25
C ILE A 60 -13.83 5.66 4.46
N TYR A 61 -14.93 5.08 3.96
CA TYR A 61 -16.00 5.84 3.32
C TYR A 61 -16.61 6.84 4.31
N ASP A 62 -16.99 6.38 5.50
CA ASP A 62 -17.60 7.20 6.55
C ASP A 62 -16.65 8.30 7.03
N VAL A 63 -15.36 7.97 7.16
CA VAL A 63 -14.32 8.95 7.50
C VAL A 63 -14.20 10.05 6.44
N LEU A 64 -14.32 9.71 5.16
CA LEU A 64 -14.15 10.66 4.06
C LEU A 64 -15.41 11.49 3.77
N ILE A 65 -16.60 10.88 3.90
CA ILE A 65 -17.88 11.46 3.50
C ILE A 65 -18.68 11.99 4.69
N HIS A 66 -18.76 11.22 5.78
CA HIS A 66 -19.59 11.54 6.94
C HIS A 66 -18.81 12.20 8.09
N GLU A 67 -17.50 12.46 7.88
CA GLU A 67 -16.60 13.06 8.87
C GLU A 67 -16.50 12.25 10.17
N THR A 68 -16.76 10.94 10.10
CA THR A 68 -16.51 10.01 11.20
C THR A 68 -15.05 10.11 11.63
N SER A 69 -14.82 10.04 12.94
CA SER A 69 -13.45 10.06 13.48
C SER A 69 -12.67 8.86 12.95
N ALA A 70 -11.58 9.14 12.22
CA ALA A 70 -10.70 8.10 11.70
C ALA A 70 -10.19 7.16 12.81
N LYS A 71 -10.06 7.67 14.03
CA LYS A 71 -9.63 6.91 15.21
C LYS A 71 -10.68 5.89 15.66
N GLU A 72 -11.95 6.24 15.58
CA GLU A 72 -13.06 5.39 16.00
C GLU A 72 -13.33 4.28 14.98
N ALA A 73 -13.03 4.55 13.71
CA ALA A 73 -13.14 3.57 12.62
C ALA A 73 -11.94 2.61 12.52
N VAL A 74 -10.87 2.79 13.32
CA VAL A 74 -9.74 1.83 13.32
C VAL A 74 -10.13 0.55 14.04
N LEU A 75 -9.86 -0.59 13.39
CA LEU A 75 -10.01 -1.93 13.92
C LEU A 75 -8.65 -2.56 14.24
N HIS A 76 -8.57 -3.28 15.35
CA HIS A 76 -7.43 -4.12 15.68
C HIS A 76 -7.47 -5.42 14.87
N THR A 77 -6.32 -5.82 14.31
CA THR A 77 -6.18 -7.12 13.64
C THR A 77 -5.71 -8.20 14.61
N GLU A 78 -5.73 -9.47 14.20
CA GLU A 78 -5.10 -10.55 14.97
C GLU A 78 -3.56 -10.37 15.08
N THR A 79 -2.96 -9.64 14.14
CA THR A 79 -1.53 -9.36 14.11
C THR A 79 -1.19 -8.24 15.10
N LYS A 80 -0.43 -8.57 16.15
CA LYS A 80 0.01 -7.56 17.13
C LYS A 80 0.80 -6.42 16.48
N TYR A 81 0.51 -5.18 16.89
CA TYR A 81 1.10 -3.94 16.35
C TYR A 81 0.65 -3.58 14.93
N LEU A 82 -0.36 -4.26 14.39
CA LEU A 82 -0.96 -3.95 13.10
C LEU A 82 -2.46 -3.71 13.27
N ASP A 83 -2.86 -2.49 12.95
CA ASP A 83 -4.25 -2.06 12.94
C ASP A 83 -4.69 -1.73 11.50
N LEU A 84 -6.00 -1.70 11.29
CA LEU A 84 -6.62 -1.48 9.98
C LEU A 84 -7.73 -0.43 10.09
N LEU A 85 -7.72 0.57 9.21
CA LEU A 85 -8.89 1.36 8.85
C LEU A 85 -9.53 0.71 7.61
N PRO A 86 -10.66 -0.01 7.75
CA PRO A 86 -11.18 -0.88 6.71
C PRO A 86 -11.85 -0.11 5.57
N SER A 87 -12.02 -0.79 4.44
CA SER A 87 -12.81 -0.34 3.30
C SER A 87 -14.10 -1.16 3.19
N SER A 88 -15.07 -0.61 2.44
CA SER A 88 -16.31 -1.27 2.07
C SER A 88 -16.64 -0.98 0.60
N MET A 89 -17.63 -1.69 0.05
CA MET A 89 -18.11 -1.44 -1.32
C MET A 89 -18.67 -0.01 -1.48
N ASP A 90 -19.15 0.61 -0.40
CA ASP A 90 -19.69 1.98 -0.41
C ASP A 90 -18.63 3.03 -0.78
N LEU A 91 -17.33 2.71 -0.60
CA LEU A 91 -16.24 3.57 -1.01
C LEU A 91 -16.28 3.92 -2.51
N ALA A 92 -16.91 3.09 -3.35
CA ALA A 92 -17.15 3.45 -4.75
C ALA A 92 -18.02 4.71 -4.91
N GLY A 93 -18.97 4.94 -4.00
CA GLY A 93 -19.80 6.16 -3.95
C GLY A 93 -18.99 7.41 -3.61
N ALA A 94 -17.96 7.27 -2.79
CA ALA A 94 -17.10 8.40 -2.42
C ALA A 94 -16.38 9.04 -3.61
N GLU A 95 -16.13 8.31 -4.72
CA GLU A 95 -15.56 8.91 -5.93
C GLU A 95 -16.45 9.98 -6.55
N ILE A 96 -17.77 9.84 -6.38
CA ILE A 96 -18.77 10.78 -6.90
C ILE A 96 -19.05 11.86 -5.86
N GLU A 97 -19.10 11.52 -4.58
CA GLU A 97 -19.49 12.47 -3.53
C GLU A 97 -18.37 13.42 -3.13
N LEU A 98 -17.12 12.93 -3.09
CA LEU A 98 -15.98 13.74 -2.66
C LEU A 98 -15.79 14.98 -3.53
N VAL A 99 -15.99 14.90 -4.86
CA VAL A 99 -15.68 16.05 -5.74
C VAL A 99 -16.55 17.28 -5.48
N PHE A 100 -17.68 17.12 -4.80
CA PHE A 100 -18.56 18.21 -4.39
C PHE A 100 -18.18 18.82 -3.04
N GLN A 101 -17.25 18.20 -2.31
CA GLN A 101 -16.76 18.67 -1.02
C GLN A 101 -15.65 19.72 -1.20
N GLU A 102 -15.58 20.67 -0.28
CA GLU A 102 -14.47 21.62 -0.25
C GLU A 102 -13.15 20.93 0.10
N GLN A 103 -12.09 21.27 -0.63
CA GLN A 103 -10.74 20.69 -0.44
C GLN A 103 -10.78 19.16 -0.42
N TRP A 104 -11.58 18.57 -1.30
CA TRP A 104 -11.83 17.14 -1.37
C TRP A 104 -10.55 16.32 -1.52
N GLU A 105 -9.53 16.88 -2.18
CA GLU A 105 -8.22 16.26 -2.39
C GLU A 105 -7.41 16.13 -1.09
N HIS A 106 -7.78 16.87 -0.05
CA HIS A 106 -7.12 16.90 1.25
C HIS A 106 -7.91 16.19 2.36
N ARG A 107 -9.07 15.60 2.05
CA ARG A 107 -9.96 14.94 3.04
C ARG A 107 -9.23 13.86 3.82
N LEU A 108 -8.59 12.91 3.12
CA LEU A 108 -7.84 11.85 3.79
C LEU A 108 -6.68 12.39 4.62
N LYS A 109 -5.95 13.39 4.10
CA LYS A 109 -4.82 14.01 4.78
C LYS A 109 -5.24 14.57 6.15
N LYS A 110 -6.36 15.29 6.19
CA LYS A 110 -6.91 15.86 7.43
C LYS A 110 -7.33 14.76 8.40
N ALA A 111 -8.00 13.73 7.90
CA ALA A 111 -8.51 12.63 8.71
C ALA A 111 -7.40 11.82 9.42
N ILE A 112 -6.26 11.59 8.75
CA ILE A 112 -5.18 10.74 9.30
C ILE A 112 -4.14 11.52 10.13
N GLU A 113 -4.16 12.85 10.10
CA GLU A 113 -3.17 13.68 10.79
C GLU A 113 -3.13 13.43 12.31
N PRO A 114 -4.28 13.31 13.03
CA PRO A 114 -4.27 12.95 14.45
C PRO A 114 -3.62 11.59 14.73
N LEU A 115 -3.81 10.62 13.82
CA LEU A 115 -3.31 9.25 13.96
C LEU A 115 -1.79 9.15 13.84
N LYS A 116 -1.11 10.14 13.24
CA LYS A 116 0.35 10.15 13.11
C LYS A 116 1.09 10.16 14.46
N THR A 117 0.43 10.46 15.58
CA THR A 117 1.08 10.35 16.89
C THR A 117 1.02 8.93 17.48
N GLU A 118 0.10 8.09 16.98
CA GLU A 118 -0.21 6.77 17.51
C GLU A 118 0.54 5.64 16.77
N TYR A 119 0.90 5.88 15.52
CA TYR A 119 1.58 4.91 14.66
C TYR A 119 2.98 5.36 14.26
N ASP A 120 3.88 4.40 14.07
CA ASP A 120 5.20 4.66 13.48
C ASP A 120 5.08 4.80 11.95
N TYR A 121 4.22 3.96 11.33
CA TYR A 121 3.93 3.99 9.91
C TYR A 121 2.42 3.85 9.66
N ILE A 122 1.90 4.65 8.73
CA ILE A 122 0.55 4.54 8.18
C ILE A 122 0.70 4.18 6.70
N PHE A 123 0.31 2.98 6.31
CA PHE A 123 0.32 2.57 4.92
C PHE A 123 -1.06 2.72 4.29
N ILE A 124 -1.12 3.17 3.03
CA ILE A 124 -2.38 3.36 2.30
C ILE A 124 -2.40 2.44 1.07
N ASP A 125 -3.33 1.48 1.02
CA ASP A 125 -3.52 0.60 -0.14
C ASP A 125 -4.34 1.34 -1.19
N CYS A 126 -3.70 1.74 -2.29
CA CYS A 126 -4.37 2.54 -3.32
C CYS A 126 -5.09 1.64 -4.34
N PRO A 127 -6.23 2.11 -4.91
CA PRO A 127 -6.91 1.38 -5.98
C PRO A 127 -6.06 1.33 -7.26
N PRO A 128 -6.37 0.43 -8.21
CA PRO A 128 -5.63 0.26 -9.47
C PRO A 128 -5.98 1.32 -10.53
N SER A 129 -6.54 2.47 -10.16
CA SER A 129 -6.95 3.52 -11.08
C SER A 129 -6.43 4.88 -10.63
N LEU A 130 -6.37 5.84 -11.56
CA LEU A 130 -6.14 7.24 -11.22
C LEU A 130 -7.50 7.95 -11.07
N GLY A 131 -8.11 7.74 -9.91
CA GLY A 131 -9.37 8.37 -9.51
C GLY A 131 -9.20 9.32 -8.31
N VAL A 132 -10.35 9.76 -7.79
CA VAL A 132 -10.45 10.67 -6.63
C VAL A 132 -9.81 10.07 -5.38
N LEU A 133 -9.99 8.76 -5.17
CA LEU A 133 -9.42 8.03 -4.03
C LEU A 133 -7.89 7.98 -4.10
N THR A 134 -7.32 7.67 -5.27
CA THR A 134 -5.87 7.68 -5.49
C THR A 134 -5.26 9.06 -5.29
N ILE A 135 -5.95 10.12 -5.72
CA ILE A 135 -5.49 11.50 -5.50
C ILE A 135 -5.45 11.79 -3.99
N ASN A 136 -6.53 11.49 -3.26
CA ASN A 136 -6.58 11.64 -1.81
C ASN A 136 -5.43 10.90 -1.10
N ALA A 137 -5.20 9.63 -1.47
CA ALA A 137 -4.11 8.82 -0.95
C ALA A 137 -2.74 9.47 -1.18
N LEU A 138 -2.45 9.90 -2.40
CA LEU A 138 -1.14 10.49 -2.74
C LEU A 138 -0.94 11.91 -2.20
N VAL A 139 -2.02 12.63 -1.90
CA VAL A 139 -1.97 13.94 -1.23
C VAL A 139 -1.78 13.79 0.28
N ALA A 140 -2.25 12.70 0.88
CA ALA A 140 -2.17 12.43 2.32
C ALA A 140 -0.77 11.97 2.80
N VAL A 141 0.08 11.47 1.90
CA VAL A 141 1.34 10.80 2.25
C VAL A 141 2.59 11.63 1.98
N GLU A 142 3.66 11.37 2.72
CA GLU A 142 4.97 11.96 2.43
C GLU A 142 5.66 11.28 1.24
N SER A 143 5.36 9.99 1.03
CA SER A 143 6.03 9.17 0.04
C SER A 143 5.15 8.02 -0.44
N PHE A 144 5.51 7.39 -1.56
CA PHE A 144 4.83 6.18 -2.02
C PHE A 144 5.81 5.11 -2.51
N LEU A 145 5.46 3.86 -2.22
CA LEU A 145 6.16 2.64 -2.63
C LEU A 145 5.51 2.11 -3.90
N ILE A 146 6.34 1.65 -4.85
CA ILE A 146 5.87 1.19 -6.17
C ILE A 146 6.13 -0.31 -6.32
N PRO A 147 5.11 -1.16 -6.21
CA PRO A 147 5.22 -2.56 -6.58
C PRO A 147 5.20 -2.70 -8.10
N ILE A 148 6.18 -3.39 -8.67
CA ILE A 148 6.27 -3.67 -10.11
C ILE A 148 6.35 -5.18 -10.33
N GLN A 149 5.38 -5.71 -11.06
CA GLN A 149 5.40 -7.09 -11.55
C GLN A 149 6.41 -7.23 -12.70
N CYS A 150 7.32 -8.19 -12.62
CA CYS A 150 8.39 -8.37 -13.61
C CYS A 150 7.90 -9.10 -14.88
N GLU A 151 6.97 -8.50 -15.63
CA GLU A 151 6.35 -9.02 -16.86
C GLU A 151 6.29 -7.96 -17.97
N TYR A 152 5.86 -8.34 -19.18
CA TYR A 152 5.94 -7.53 -20.40
C TYR A 152 5.47 -6.07 -20.25
N TYR A 153 4.29 -5.85 -19.68
CA TYR A 153 3.68 -4.52 -19.52
C TYR A 153 4.24 -3.69 -18.34
N ALA A 154 5.30 -4.15 -17.66
CA ALA A 154 5.85 -3.45 -16.51
C ALA A 154 6.37 -2.06 -16.87
N LEU A 155 7.05 -1.94 -18.01
CA LEU A 155 7.78 -0.73 -18.40
C LEU A 155 6.85 0.36 -18.92
N GLU A 156 5.79 -0.02 -19.64
CA GLU A 156 4.74 0.91 -20.08
C GLU A 156 4.07 1.58 -18.86
N GLY A 157 3.73 0.80 -17.84
CA GLY A 157 3.14 1.30 -16.60
C GLY A 157 4.03 2.31 -15.84
N VAL A 158 5.36 2.20 -15.95
CA VAL A 158 6.29 3.14 -15.31
C VAL A 158 6.14 4.55 -15.89
N GLY A 159 5.98 4.69 -17.21
CA GLY A 159 5.82 5.99 -17.85
C GLY A 159 4.57 6.73 -17.36
N HIS A 160 3.44 6.04 -17.31
CA HIS A 160 2.16 6.58 -16.81
C HIS A 160 2.26 6.96 -15.32
N LEU A 161 2.85 6.09 -14.50
CA LEU A 161 3.07 6.36 -13.07
C LEU A 161 3.89 7.64 -12.87
N MET A 162 4.97 7.82 -13.63
CA MET A 162 5.84 8.98 -13.48
C MET A 162 5.18 10.28 -13.95
N LYS A 163 4.30 10.22 -14.96
CA LYS A 163 3.48 11.36 -15.38
C LYS A 163 2.53 11.80 -14.26
N THR A 164 1.84 10.83 -13.65
CA THR A 164 0.93 11.07 -12.52
C THR A 164 1.67 11.63 -11.30
N TYR A 165 2.81 11.04 -10.94
CA TYR A 165 3.66 11.54 -9.86
C TYR A 165 4.02 13.02 -10.06
N LYS A 166 4.48 13.40 -11.26
CA LYS A 166 4.85 14.78 -11.58
C LYS A 166 3.66 15.74 -11.47
N LEU A 167 2.48 15.30 -11.91
CA LEU A 167 1.26 16.11 -11.84
C LEU A 167 0.88 16.38 -10.39
N ILE A 168 0.71 15.33 -9.58
CA ILE A 168 0.31 15.45 -8.18
C ILE A 168 1.34 16.25 -7.38
N LYS A 169 2.63 15.99 -7.61
CA LYS A 169 3.70 16.74 -6.97
C LYS A 169 3.66 18.23 -7.29
N LYS A 170 3.37 18.59 -8.53
CA LYS A 170 3.33 20.00 -8.95
C LYS A 170 2.10 20.73 -8.40
N SER A 171 0.93 20.09 -8.38
CA SER A 171 -0.34 20.78 -8.12
C SER A 171 -0.87 20.63 -6.70
N MET A 172 -0.61 19.52 -6.00
CA MET A 172 -1.32 19.18 -4.76
C MET A 172 -0.41 18.75 -3.60
N ASN A 173 0.71 18.07 -3.88
CA ASN A 173 1.64 17.61 -2.84
C ASN A 173 3.12 17.82 -3.24
N PRO A 174 3.66 19.04 -3.12
CA PRO A 174 5.06 19.36 -3.47
C PRO A 174 6.11 18.50 -2.77
N ASN A 175 5.77 17.98 -1.58
CA ASN A 175 6.67 17.18 -0.76
C ASN A 175 6.64 15.68 -1.10
N LEU A 176 5.75 15.23 -2.01
CA LEU A 176 5.63 13.83 -2.37
C LEU A 176 6.94 13.27 -2.94
N LYS A 177 7.39 12.16 -2.37
CA LYS A 177 8.60 11.43 -2.79
C LYS A 177 8.27 10.00 -3.24
N ILE A 178 9.14 9.44 -4.06
CA ILE A 178 9.14 8.00 -4.31
C ILE A 178 9.94 7.38 -3.18
N GLU A 179 9.28 6.56 -2.36
CA GLU A 179 9.88 5.80 -1.26
C GLU A 179 10.84 4.74 -1.82
N GLY A 180 10.38 4.03 -2.84
CA GLY A 180 11.19 3.10 -3.60
C GLY A 180 10.34 2.19 -4.48
N VAL A 181 11.02 1.22 -5.09
CA VAL A 181 10.41 0.27 -6.03
C VAL A 181 10.66 -1.15 -5.55
N VAL A 182 9.59 -1.93 -5.40
CA VAL A 182 9.65 -3.34 -5.03
C VAL A 182 9.36 -4.18 -6.27
N LEU A 183 10.30 -5.05 -6.62
CA LEU A 183 10.11 -5.99 -7.72
C LEU A 183 9.35 -7.22 -7.23
N ASN A 184 8.17 -7.44 -7.80
CA ASN A 184 7.23 -8.49 -7.45
C ASN A 184 7.16 -9.60 -8.50
N MET A 185 6.76 -10.79 -8.04
CA MET A 185 6.60 -12.01 -8.83
C MET A 185 7.83 -12.36 -9.67
N TYR A 186 9.01 -12.04 -9.16
CA TYR A 186 10.28 -12.23 -9.88
C TYR A 186 10.57 -13.72 -10.10
N ASP A 187 10.92 -14.08 -11.33
CA ASP A 187 11.37 -15.42 -11.69
C ASP A 187 12.71 -15.37 -12.43
N ARG A 188 13.78 -15.76 -11.71
CA ARG A 188 15.15 -15.82 -12.24
C ARG A 188 15.35 -16.77 -13.43
N ARG A 189 14.38 -17.66 -13.70
CA ARG A 189 14.43 -18.59 -14.84
C ARG A 189 13.86 -17.99 -16.11
N ASN A 190 13.18 -16.85 -15.99
CA ASN A 190 12.53 -16.18 -17.10
C ASN A 190 13.37 -14.98 -17.54
N ASN A 191 13.88 -15.02 -18.77
CA ASN A 191 14.69 -13.95 -19.35
C ASN A 191 13.97 -12.60 -19.37
N LEU A 192 12.65 -12.59 -19.62
CA LEU A 192 11.85 -11.37 -19.58
C LEU A 192 11.85 -10.75 -18.17
N SER A 193 11.75 -11.58 -17.13
CA SER A 193 11.77 -11.12 -15.74
C SER A 193 13.11 -10.45 -15.38
N ILE A 194 14.22 -11.00 -15.88
CA ILE A 194 15.57 -10.44 -15.72
C ILE A 194 15.67 -9.10 -16.46
N GLN A 195 15.25 -9.04 -17.72
CA GLN A 195 15.27 -7.81 -18.52
C GLN A 195 14.47 -6.68 -17.87
N VAL A 196 13.24 -6.97 -17.44
CA VAL A 196 12.39 -5.99 -16.75
C VAL A 196 13.06 -5.49 -15.46
N LYS A 197 13.65 -6.39 -14.66
CA LYS A 197 14.40 -6.00 -13.46
C LYS A 197 15.55 -5.05 -13.81
N ASP A 198 16.36 -5.39 -14.80
CA ASP A 198 17.54 -4.59 -15.16
C ASP A 198 17.16 -3.20 -15.66
N GLU A 199 16.07 -3.09 -16.42
CA GLU A 199 15.53 -1.81 -16.87
C GLU A 199 14.96 -0.96 -15.74
N VAL A 200 14.19 -1.56 -14.83
CA VAL A 200 13.67 -0.88 -13.63
C VAL A 200 14.82 -0.39 -12.75
N VAL A 201 15.86 -1.21 -12.55
CA VAL A 201 17.08 -0.82 -11.83
C VAL A 201 17.81 0.32 -12.55
N ARG A 202 17.92 0.29 -13.87
CA ARG A 202 18.54 1.38 -14.64
C ARG A 202 17.77 2.69 -14.49
N TYR A 203 16.45 2.63 -14.50
CA TYR A 203 15.57 3.80 -14.42
C TYR A 203 15.52 4.41 -13.01
N PHE A 204 15.23 3.59 -12.00
CA PHE A 204 15.01 4.03 -10.62
C PHE A 204 16.27 4.00 -9.75
N LYS A 205 17.36 3.39 -10.23
CA LYS A 205 18.67 3.36 -9.58
C LYS A 205 18.60 2.87 -8.13
N ASP A 206 19.09 3.66 -7.20
CA ASP A 206 19.16 3.40 -5.76
C ASP A 206 17.78 3.33 -5.08
N ARG A 207 16.71 3.77 -5.76
CA ARG A 207 15.34 3.65 -5.25
C ARG A 207 14.78 2.24 -5.36
N VAL A 208 15.39 1.35 -6.14
CA VAL A 208 14.94 -0.06 -6.20
C VAL A 208 15.41 -0.81 -4.96
N PHE A 209 14.48 -1.51 -4.31
CA PHE A 209 14.80 -2.42 -3.20
C PHE A 209 15.67 -3.57 -3.71
N GLN A 210 16.71 -3.91 -2.94
CA GLN A 210 17.60 -5.02 -3.28
C GLN A 210 16.87 -6.36 -3.14
N VAL A 211 15.96 -6.44 -2.16
CA VAL A 211 15.09 -7.59 -1.97
C VAL A 211 14.03 -7.62 -3.07
N VAL A 212 13.94 -8.76 -3.75
CA VAL A 212 12.89 -9.06 -4.74
C VAL A 212 11.90 -10.07 -4.16
N ILE A 213 10.61 -9.91 -4.46
CA ILE A 213 9.57 -10.83 -4.02
C ILE A 213 9.40 -11.91 -5.09
N PRO A 214 9.69 -13.19 -4.77
CA PRO A 214 9.59 -14.27 -5.75
C PRO A 214 8.13 -14.61 -6.05
N ARG A 215 7.87 -15.18 -7.23
CA ARG A 215 6.58 -15.84 -7.48
C ARG A 215 6.42 -17.00 -6.49
N ASN A 216 5.36 -16.97 -5.69
CA ASN A 216 5.13 -17.94 -4.63
C ASN A 216 3.63 -18.16 -4.39
N ILE A 217 3.21 -19.42 -4.40
CA ILE A 217 1.79 -19.80 -4.26
C ILE A 217 1.23 -19.42 -2.88
N ARG A 218 2.05 -19.52 -1.82
CA ARG A 218 1.61 -19.17 -0.46
C ARG A 218 1.21 -17.70 -0.31
N LEU A 219 1.79 -16.79 -1.10
CA LEU A 219 1.37 -15.39 -1.12
C LEU A 219 -0.06 -15.21 -1.66
N ALA A 220 -0.49 -16.06 -2.58
CA ALA A 220 -1.84 -16.04 -3.14
C ALA A 220 -2.86 -16.74 -2.24
N GLU A 221 -2.42 -17.76 -1.48
CA GLU A 221 -3.28 -18.49 -0.54
C GLU A 221 -3.51 -17.72 0.77
N ALA A 222 -2.49 -17.06 1.33
CA ALA A 222 -2.58 -16.46 2.66
C ALA A 222 -3.81 -15.53 2.89
N PRO A 223 -4.19 -14.64 1.94
CA PRO A 223 -5.38 -13.81 2.08
C PRO A 223 -6.69 -14.60 2.24
N SER A 224 -6.82 -15.79 1.64
CA SER A 224 -8.03 -16.61 1.80
C SER A 224 -8.18 -17.20 3.21
N TYR A 225 -7.15 -17.09 4.03
CA TYR A 225 -7.15 -17.46 5.45
C TYR A 225 -7.18 -16.23 6.36
N GLY A 226 -7.35 -15.03 5.81
CA GLY A 226 -7.34 -13.77 6.55
C GLY A 226 -5.99 -13.47 7.21
N LYS A 227 -4.88 -13.95 6.63
CA LYS A 227 -3.55 -13.89 7.25
C LYS A 227 -2.51 -13.32 6.29
N SER A 228 -1.49 -12.68 6.87
CA SER A 228 -0.26 -12.43 6.14
C SER A 228 0.44 -13.77 5.82
N VAL A 229 1.30 -13.79 4.79
CA VAL A 229 2.12 -14.97 4.49
C VAL A 229 3.09 -15.29 5.62
N ILE A 230 3.45 -14.29 6.42
CA ILE A 230 4.35 -14.40 7.57
C ILE A 230 3.71 -15.26 8.67
N GLU A 231 2.38 -15.14 8.84
CA GLU A 231 1.60 -15.94 9.79
C GLU A 231 1.11 -17.25 9.19
N TYR A 232 0.72 -17.24 7.91
CA TYR A 232 0.19 -18.41 7.21
C TYR A 232 1.25 -19.49 6.96
N ASP A 233 2.40 -19.12 6.40
CA ASP A 233 3.55 -20.01 6.21
C ASP A 233 4.86 -19.24 6.47
N PRO A 234 5.27 -19.12 7.76
CA PRO A 234 6.48 -18.41 8.17
C PRO A 234 7.75 -18.90 7.49
N SER A 235 7.75 -20.17 7.03
CA SER A 235 8.90 -20.84 6.41
C SER A 235 8.91 -20.69 4.88
N SER A 236 7.88 -20.07 4.29
CA SER A 236 7.80 -19.89 2.85
C SER A 236 8.87 -18.95 2.32
N LYS A 237 9.16 -19.07 1.01
CA LYS A 237 10.03 -18.12 0.32
C LYS A 237 9.44 -16.70 0.32
N GLY A 238 8.12 -16.57 0.26
CA GLY A 238 7.40 -15.29 0.34
C GLY A 238 7.60 -14.61 1.70
N ALA A 239 7.38 -15.34 2.80
CA ALA A 239 7.58 -14.83 4.16
C ALA A 239 9.01 -14.35 4.40
N ARG A 240 10.01 -15.16 4.01
CA ARG A 240 11.41 -14.75 4.11
C ARG A 240 11.71 -13.49 3.28
N ALA A 241 11.16 -13.39 2.07
CA ALA A 241 11.35 -12.22 1.22
C ALA A 241 10.77 -10.96 1.86
N TYR A 242 9.53 -10.99 2.37
CA TYR A 242 8.94 -9.83 3.04
C TYR A 242 9.61 -9.45 4.36
N ARG A 243 10.07 -10.42 5.17
CA ARG A 243 10.92 -10.12 6.34
C ARG A 243 12.21 -9.40 5.95
N ASN A 244 12.86 -9.85 4.88
CA ASN A 244 14.06 -9.18 4.37
C ASN A 244 13.74 -7.80 3.82
N LEU A 245 12.60 -7.63 3.14
CA LEU A 245 12.13 -6.34 2.65
C LEU A 245 11.89 -5.36 3.82
N GLY A 246 11.22 -5.81 4.90
CA GLY A 246 11.01 -5.01 6.11
C GLY A 246 12.32 -4.59 6.77
N LYS A 247 13.32 -5.48 6.85
CA LYS A 247 14.67 -5.15 7.33
C LYS A 247 15.36 -4.12 6.44
N GLU A 248 15.26 -4.27 5.12
CA GLU A 248 15.83 -3.31 4.17
C GLU A 248 15.15 -1.95 4.29
N PHE A 249 13.82 -1.93 4.39
CA PHE A 249 13.00 -0.74 4.60
C PHE A 249 13.47 0.03 5.84
N LEU A 250 13.51 -0.61 7.01
CA LEU A 250 13.98 0.01 8.26
C LEU A 250 15.44 0.47 8.20
N ARG A 251 16.29 -0.17 7.39
CA ARG A 251 17.68 0.27 7.18
C ARG A 251 17.76 1.54 6.33
N ARG A 252 16.91 1.67 5.30
CA ARG A 252 16.85 2.87 4.46
C ARG A 252 16.38 4.09 5.24
N GLU A 253 15.46 3.90 6.18
CA GLU A 253 14.94 4.95 7.08
C GLU A 253 16.00 5.59 8.00
N ARG A 254 17.09 4.88 8.28
CA ARG A 254 18.16 5.37 9.16
C ARG A 254 19.24 6.16 8.41
N ARG A 255 19.11 6.32 7.09
CA ARG A 255 20.05 7.03 6.22
C ARG A 255 19.53 8.42 5.90
#